data_AF-A0A4Q3Y990-F1
#
_entry.id   AF-A0A4Q3Y990-F1
#
_cell.length_a   1.000
_cell.length_b   1.000
_cell.length_c   1.000
_cell.angle_alpha   90.00
_cell.angle_beta   90.00
_cell.angle_gamma   90.00
#
_symmetry.space_group_name_H-M   'P 1'
#
loop_
_entity.id
_entity.type
_entity.pdbx_description
1 polymer ?
#
loop_
_entity_poly.entity_id
_entity_poly.type
_entity_poly.pdbx_seq_one_letter_code
_entity_poly.pdbx_strand_id
1 'polypeptide(L)'
;MTNLHQQSISAAVAFVFCALSGPAIAQEALDRLDPAQVEREREIQAIAPATHQKVELEVTEPSGAPAGRGSILVGAVTFTGLRVLTPADFAEIIASRAGSTLNPAELAALATAVADRARAKGFPFATAWIEPQRVASGVLTLNVDEGVISEIRFEGFAPPSLRRSLAPLANGEPARLADVERRLLLTGDIDGVRIRSARFFRENGRSVLLVRATQDRFAVRAQISNEGTRPLGPVQVRIDADLNALLFSDDALTVTYTTTPADLDELQFGRARYAKRVASGGTEIGITGLASRARPGSYLAHVNLESRSWFLGMDVLQPLSRQRRSSFWLQAELGVRDLKQRRQGVLVRHDRVAAARLTFYGYADVAGGRMRVSSTASRGLGLFDATRAGDPLASRADADGIFTSLTNWADWTSELGQGVSLRLALQSQISSDPLLIAEEAGLGGGAFLRGYDWSERTGDQAAMGMVELRYLLDQPFDIIRRAQLYAFLDGGKVTNLRGGYGSGTLASAGGGVRADITKAMGANVEVAVPLTGARYDTGDGSPKLNLRIVRSF
;
A
#
# COMPACT_ATOMS: atom_id res chain seq x y z
N MET A 1 -40.76 -7.36 -27.06
CA MET A 1 -40.18 -8.72 -27.08
C MET A 1 -38.69 -8.56 -27.36
N THR A 2 -37.87 -8.60 -26.29
CA THR A 2 -36.79 -9.59 -26.04
C THR A 2 -35.53 -9.35 -26.90
N ASN A 3 -34.52 -8.67 -26.35
CA ASN A 3 -33.33 -9.20 -25.63
C ASN A 3 -32.17 -9.53 -26.60
N LEU A 4 -31.04 -8.82 -26.62
CA LEU A 4 -29.90 -8.72 -25.69
C LEU A 4 -28.83 -9.82 -25.84
N HIS A 5 -27.58 -9.34 -25.86
CA HIS A 5 -26.31 -10.00 -25.52
C HIS A 5 -25.60 -10.93 -26.52
N GLN A 6 -24.47 -10.48 -27.06
CA GLN A 6 -23.11 -10.72 -26.51
C GLN A 6 -22.06 -10.15 -27.49
N GLN A 7 -21.24 -9.20 -27.03
CA GLN A 7 -19.96 -8.91 -27.69
C GLN A 7 -18.85 -9.14 -26.67
N SER A 8 -18.07 -10.17 -26.95
CA SER A 8 -16.87 -10.57 -26.24
C SER A 8 -15.72 -9.65 -26.68
N ILE A 9 -15.21 -8.82 -25.77
CA ILE A 9 -13.95 -8.09 -25.98
C ILE A 9 -12.81 -9.00 -25.53
N SER A 10 -12.20 -9.69 -26.48
CA SER A 10 -10.91 -10.36 -26.29
C SER A 10 -9.79 -9.34 -26.52
N ALA A 11 -9.23 -8.79 -25.45
CA ALA A 11 -7.98 -8.04 -25.51
C ALA A 11 -6.80 -9.03 -25.36
N ALA A 12 -6.24 -9.46 -26.49
CA ALA A 12 -5.00 -10.24 -26.52
C ALA A 12 -3.81 -9.28 -26.36
N VAL A 13 -3.14 -9.33 -25.20
CA VAL A 13 -1.83 -8.69 -25.00
C VAL A 13 -0.75 -9.69 -25.40
N ALA A 14 -0.28 -9.59 -26.64
CA ALA A 14 0.88 -10.35 -27.12
C ALA A 14 2.16 -9.53 -26.87
N PHE A 15 2.92 -9.89 -25.83
CA PHE A 15 4.29 -9.40 -25.65
C PHE A 15 5.24 -10.26 -26.50
N VAL A 16 5.62 -9.77 -27.67
CA VAL A 16 6.70 -10.37 -28.48
C VAL A 16 8.01 -9.65 -28.12
N PHE A 17 8.85 -10.31 -27.32
CA PHE A 17 10.23 -9.87 -27.09
C PHE A 17 11.12 -10.42 -28.22
N CYS A 18 11.40 -9.61 -29.24
CA CYS A 18 12.49 -9.89 -30.18
C CYS A 18 13.82 -9.49 -29.53
N ALA A 19 14.63 -10.49 -29.18
CA ALA A 19 15.98 -10.31 -28.66
C ALA A 19 16.95 -9.99 -29.81
N LEU A 20 17.38 -8.74 -29.88
CA LEU A 20 18.62 -8.34 -30.57
C LEU A 20 19.58 -7.84 -29.50
N SER A 21 20.46 -8.72 -29.03
CA SER A 21 21.50 -8.43 -28.05
C SER A 21 22.76 -7.94 -28.75
N GLY A 22 23.02 -6.62 -28.70
CA GLY A 22 24.34 -6.06 -28.97
C GLY A 22 25.19 -6.00 -27.69
N PRO A 23 26.53 -6.17 -27.77
CA PRO A 23 27.39 -6.02 -26.61
C PRO A 23 27.51 -4.52 -26.27
N ALA A 24 26.94 -4.11 -25.13
CA ALA A 24 27.13 -2.77 -24.58
C ALA A 24 28.22 -2.83 -23.50
N ILE A 25 29.48 -2.63 -23.90
CA ILE A 25 30.61 -2.41 -22.99
C ILE A 25 30.80 -0.89 -22.88
N ALA A 26 30.08 -0.25 -21.96
CA ALA A 26 30.36 1.14 -21.55
C ALA A 26 29.63 1.57 -20.26
N GLN A 27 29.12 0.65 -19.43
CA GLN A 27 28.49 1.03 -18.16
C GLN A 27 29.57 1.06 -17.06
N GLU A 28 29.83 2.24 -16.51
CA GLU A 28 30.83 2.40 -15.45
C GLU A 28 30.26 1.82 -14.16
N ALA A 29 31.07 1.05 -13.43
CA ALA A 29 30.65 0.44 -12.17
C ALA A 29 30.25 1.46 -11.09
N LEU A 30 30.56 2.74 -11.31
CA LEU A 30 30.21 3.87 -10.47
C LEU A 30 28.70 4.15 -10.37
N ASP A 31 27.94 3.80 -11.42
CA ASP A 31 26.52 4.15 -11.53
C ASP A 31 25.63 3.25 -10.65
N ARG A 32 26.22 2.22 -10.03
CA ARG A 32 25.54 1.22 -9.19
C ARG A 32 25.76 1.43 -7.68
N LEU A 33 26.29 2.59 -7.32
CA LEU A 33 26.81 2.86 -5.98
C LEU A 33 25.99 3.86 -5.18
N ASP A 34 24.71 4.05 -5.53
CA ASP A 34 23.76 4.83 -4.73
C ASP A 34 22.74 3.92 -4.03
N PRO A 35 22.98 3.55 -2.75
CA PRO A 35 22.04 2.76 -1.95
C PRO A 35 20.67 3.44 -1.77
N ALA A 36 20.59 4.77 -1.93
CA ALA A 36 19.34 5.50 -1.81
C ALA A 36 18.35 5.18 -2.93
N GLN A 37 18.81 4.69 -4.08
CA GLN A 37 17.92 4.22 -5.15
C GLN A 37 17.29 2.87 -4.82
N VAL A 38 18.08 1.92 -4.30
CA VAL A 38 17.57 0.63 -3.83
C VAL A 38 16.45 0.85 -2.81
N GLU A 39 16.64 1.81 -1.90
CA GLU A 39 15.62 2.12 -0.90
C GLU A 39 14.38 2.78 -1.51
N ARG A 40 14.54 3.70 -2.47
CA ARG A 40 13.41 4.30 -3.18
C ARG A 40 12.53 3.24 -3.86
N GLU A 41 13.14 2.25 -4.50
CA GLU A 41 12.38 1.15 -5.11
C GLU A 41 11.60 0.33 -4.08
N ARG A 42 12.25 0.03 -2.95
CA ARG A 42 11.61 -0.68 -1.84
C ARG A 42 10.45 0.14 -1.27
N GLU A 43 10.59 1.46 -1.18
CA GLU A 43 9.50 2.35 -0.76
C GLU A 43 8.32 2.31 -1.71
N ILE A 44 8.56 2.42 -3.03
CA ILE A 44 7.49 2.32 -4.04
C ILE A 44 6.68 1.02 -3.85
N GLN A 45 7.34 -0.08 -3.50
CA GLN A 45 6.70 -1.37 -3.22
C GLN A 45 6.04 -1.44 -1.83
N ALA A 46 6.61 -0.78 -0.82
CA ALA A 46 6.16 -0.77 0.57
C ALA A 46 5.00 0.21 0.84
N ILE A 47 4.83 1.24 0.00
CA ILE A 47 3.71 2.20 0.02
C ILE A 47 2.34 1.49 -0.17
N ALA A 48 2.34 0.22 -0.60
CA ALA A 48 1.17 -0.65 -0.50
C ALA A 48 0.70 -0.79 0.96
N PRO A 49 -0.46 -0.25 1.34
CA PRO A 49 -0.89 -0.21 2.73
C PRO A 49 -1.07 -1.63 3.28
N ALA A 50 -0.73 -1.79 4.56
CA ALA A 50 -1.00 -3.01 5.30
C ALA A 50 -2.49 -3.35 5.20
N THR A 51 -2.82 -4.62 4.97
CA THR A 51 -4.22 -5.06 5.03
C THR A 51 -4.68 -4.95 6.47
N HIS A 52 -5.42 -3.89 6.81
CA HIS A 52 -6.00 -3.74 8.14
C HIS A 52 -6.97 -4.89 8.43
N GLN A 53 -6.96 -5.36 9.68
CA GLN A 53 -7.91 -6.36 10.15
C GLN A 53 -9.35 -5.85 9.92
N LYS A 54 -10.27 -6.78 9.58
CA LYS A 54 -11.69 -6.47 9.49
C LYS A 54 -12.14 -5.99 10.87
N VAL A 55 -12.41 -4.69 11.00
CA VAL A 55 -13.15 -4.20 12.16
C VAL A 55 -14.58 -4.69 11.98
N GLU A 56 -14.98 -5.65 12.83
CA GLU A 56 -16.35 -6.11 12.86
C GLU A 56 -17.19 -5.04 13.57
N LEU A 57 -18.13 -4.46 12.82
CA LEU A 57 -19.17 -3.57 13.35
C LEU A 57 -20.25 -4.47 13.94
N GLU A 58 -20.30 -4.53 15.27
CA GLU A 58 -21.32 -5.30 15.99
C GLU A 58 -22.47 -4.37 16.35
N VAL A 59 -23.68 -4.69 15.90
CA VAL A 59 -24.90 -3.97 16.27
C VAL A 59 -25.67 -4.84 17.23
N THR A 60 -25.85 -4.37 18.46
CA THR A 60 -26.78 -5.02 19.39
C THR A 60 -28.18 -4.50 19.09
N GLU A 61 -29.00 -5.31 18.44
CA GLU A 61 -30.40 -4.95 18.20
C GLU A 61 -31.16 -4.84 19.53
N PRO A 62 -31.99 -3.80 19.72
CA PRO A 62 -32.98 -3.84 20.78
C PRO A 62 -33.93 -5.02 20.51
N SER A 63 -34.07 -5.92 21.48
CA SER A 63 -35.06 -7.00 21.45
C SER A 63 -36.46 -6.39 21.35
N GLY A 64 -37.02 -6.33 20.14
CA GLY A 64 -38.40 -5.91 19.92
C GLY A 64 -39.35 -6.92 20.54
N ALA A 65 -39.95 -6.58 21.69
CA ALA A 65 -41.02 -7.36 22.29
C ALA A 65 -42.23 -7.44 21.33
N PRO A 66 -43.04 -8.52 21.38
CA PRO A 66 -44.01 -8.81 20.33
C PRO A 66 -45.10 -7.74 20.22
N ALA A 67 -45.50 -7.47 18.99
CA ALA A 67 -46.77 -6.84 18.66
C ALA A 67 -47.92 -7.51 19.45
N GLY A 68 -48.92 -6.73 19.85
CA GLY A 68 -50.04 -7.18 20.69
C GLY A 68 -50.70 -8.48 20.21
N ARG A 69 -51.43 -9.16 21.11
CA ARG A 69 -51.94 -10.55 20.97
C ARG A 69 -52.95 -10.82 19.84
N GLY A 70 -53.15 -9.93 18.86
CA GLY A 70 -54.16 -10.08 17.82
C GLY A 70 -53.65 -9.71 16.42
N SER A 71 -54.23 -10.33 15.40
CA SER A 71 -53.95 -9.98 14.01
C SER A 71 -54.62 -8.66 13.62
N ILE A 72 -53.97 -7.89 12.75
CA ILE A 72 -54.39 -6.55 12.33
C ILE A 72 -54.56 -6.51 10.82
N LEU A 73 -55.70 -6.02 10.33
CA LEU A 73 -55.86 -5.70 8.91
C LEU A 73 -55.07 -4.42 8.58
N VAL A 74 -54.03 -4.56 7.76
CA VAL A 74 -53.17 -3.44 7.35
C VAL A 74 -53.67 -2.88 6.02
N GLY A 75 -54.29 -1.70 6.04
CA GLY A 75 -54.72 -0.96 4.87
C GLY A 75 -53.63 -0.01 4.34
N ALA A 76 -53.14 0.88 5.19
CA ALA A 76 -52.06 1.82 4.87
C ALA A 76 -50.97 1.78 5.93
N VAL A 77 -49.72 2.10 5.55
CA VAL A 77 -48.60 2.19 6.49
C VAL A 77 -48.03 3.60 6.49
N THR A 78 -47.93 4.20 7.67
CA THR A 78 -47.31 5.51 7.88
C THR A 78 -46.02 5.34 8.66
N PHE A 79 -45.00 6.14 8.34
CA PHE A 79 -43.70 6.09 8.99
C PHE A 79 -43.48 7.27 9.91
N THR A 80 -42.88 7.03 11.07
CA THR A 80 -42.43 8.04 12.04
C THR A 80 -40.94 7.87 12.28
N GLY A 81 -40.21 8.97 12.49
CA GLY A 81 -38.77 8.95 12.80
C GLY A 81 -37.81 8.96 11.60
N LEU A 82 -38.35 8.91 10.38
CA LEU A 82 -37.56 9.14 9.15
C LEU A 82 -36.96 10.56 9.14
N ARG A 83 -35.70 10.66 8.74
CA ARG A 83 -34.96 11.92 8.61
C ARG A 83 -34.39 12.09 7.20
N VAL A 84 -33.70 11.07 6.70
CA VAL A 84 -33.06 11.06 5.38
C VAL A 84 -33.80 10.14 4.42
N LEU A 85 -34.27 8.99 4.89
CA LEU A 85 -35.07 8.07 4.10
C LEU A 85 -36.50 8.60 3.94
N THR A 86 -37.17 8.15 2.90
CA THR A 86 -38.55 8.56 2.59
C THR A 86 -39.46 7.33 2.59
N PRO A 87 -40.79 7.50 2.76
CA PRO A 87 -41.74 6.40 2.62
C PRO A 87 -41.62 5.65 1.28
N ALA A 88 -41.20 6.33 0.21
CA ALA A 88 -40.99 5.74 -1.10
C ALA A 88 -39.90 4.66 -1.10
N ASP A 89 -38.89 4.74 -0.23
CA ASP A 89 -37.82 3.75 -0.12
C ASP A 89 -38.33 2.37 0.34
N PHE A 90 -39.50 2.33 0.96
CA PHE A 90 -40.14 1.13 1.51
C PHE A 90 -41.38 0.68 0.73
N ALA A 91 -41.79 1.40 -0.33
CA ALA A 91 -43.06 1.21 -1.01
C ALA A 91 -43.31 -0.24 -1.48
N GLU A 92 -42.27 -0.91 -2.01
CA GLU A 92 -42.34 -2.31 -2.46
C GLU A 92 -42.66 -3.28 -1.31
N ILE A 93 -42.02 -3.08 -0.15
CA ILE A 93 -42.24 -3.91 1.04
C ILE A 93 -43.68 -3.73 1.52
N ILE A 94 -44.15 -2.47 1.57
CA ILE A 94 -45.50 -2.15 2.02
C ILE A 94 -46.55 -2.67 1.04
N ALA A 95 -46.36 -2.50 -0.27
CA ALA A 95 -47.29 -2.95 -1.30
C ALA A 95 -47.56 -4.46 -1.23
N SER A 96 -46.55 -5.26 -0.88
CA SER A 96 -46.70 -6.72 -0.72
C SER A 96 -47.55 -7.14 0.48
N ARG A 97 -47.82 -6.23 1.42
CA ARG A 97 -48.54 -6.49 2.69
C ARG A 97 -49.82 -5.68 2.85
N ALA A 98 -50.04 -4.68 2.00
CA ALA A 98 -51.25 -3.87 2.01
C ALA A 98 -52.50 -4.72 1.71
N GLY A 99 -53.59 -4.47 2.43
CA GLY A 99 -54.84 -5.22 2.36
C GLY A 99 -54.81 -6.60 3.04
N SER A 100 -53.72 -6.98 3.71
CA SER A 100 -53.58 -8.27 4.37
C SER A 100 -53.76 -8.18 5.88
N THR A 101 -54.29 -9.24 6.49
CA THR A 101 -54.38 -9.38 7.95
C THR A 101 -53.08 -9.98 8.47
N LEU A 102 -52.26 -9.18 9.16
CA LEU A 102 -50.97 -9.59 9.67
C LEU A 102 -51.07 -10.03 11.13
N ASN A 103 -50.56 -11.21 11.44
CA ASN A 103 -50.39 -11.69 12.82
C ASN A 103 -49.14 -11.06 13.48
N PRO A 104 -48.91 -11.25 14.80
CA PRO A 104 -47.78 -10.63 15.50
C PRO A 104 -46.40 -10.99 14.93
N ALA A 105 -46.21 -12.21 14.43
CA ALA A 105 -44.97 -12.63 13.80
C ALA A 105 -44.75 -11.95 12.44
N GLU A 106 -45.83 -11.76 11.67
CA GLU A 106 -45.78 -11.05 10.38
C GLU A 106 -45.56 -9.56 10.55
N LEU A 107 -46.11 -8.94 11.60
CA LEU A 107 -45.82 -7.55 11.96
C LEU A 107 -44.35 -7.36 12.37
N ALA A 108 -43.80 -8.30 13.16
CA ALA A 108 -42.38 -8.30 13.47
C ALA A 108 -41.52 -8.47 12.20
N ALA A 109 -41.89 -9.40 11.31
CA ALA A 109 -41.21 -9.58 10.04
C ALA A 109 -41.28 -8.34 9.12
N LEU A 110 -42.40 -7.62 9.12
CA LEU A 110 -42.54 -6.34 8.41
C LEU A 110 -41.56 -5.29 8.96
N ALA A 111 -41.48 -5.15 10.28
CA ALA A 111 -40.54 -4.23 10.93
C ALA A 111 -39.08 -4.60 10.61
N THR A 112 -38.72 -5.89 10.70
CA THR A 112 -37.39 -6.38 10.28
C THR A 112 -37.11 -6.06 8.82
N ALA A 113 -38.05 -6.30 7.90
CA ALA A 113 -37.86 -6.01 6.49
C ALA A 113 -37.64 -4.51 6.22
N VAL A 114 -38.34 -3.62 6.93
CA VAL A 114 -38.13 -2.17 6.85
C VAL A 114 -36.73 -1.80 7.37
N ALA A 115 -36.33 -2.33 8.53
CA ALA A 115 -34.99 -2.09 9.09
C ALA A 115 -33.89 -2.57 8.13
N ASP A 116 -34.03 -3.77 7.57
CA ASP A 116 -33.08 -4.34 6.62
C ASP A 116 -33.00 -3.54 5.32
N ARG A 117 -34.13 -3.00 4.84
CA ARG A 117 -34.14 -2.08 3.70
C ARG A 117 -33.37 -0.80 3.99
N ALA A 118 -33.53 -0.21 5.18
CA ALA A 118 -32.78 0.97 5.60
C ALA A 118 -31.27 0.66 5.70
N ARG A 119 -30.90 -0.52 6.24
CA ARG A 119 -29.50 -1.00 6.28
C ARG A 119 -28.92 -1.19 4.89
N ALA A 120 -29.67 -1.81 3.97
CA ALA A 120 -29.28 -1.98 2.58
C ALA A 120 -29.12 -0.65 1.83
N LYS A 121 -29.84 0.40 2.26
CA LYS A 121 -29.68 1.79 1.78
C LYS A 121 -28.50 2.52 2.41
N GLY A 122 -27.73 1.87 3.29
CA GLY A 122 -26.47 2.37 3.84
C GLY A 122 -26.55 2.90 5.27
N PHE A 123 -27.62 2.63 6.02
CA PHE A 123 -27.78 3.03 7.43
C PHE A 123 -27.60 1.81 8.35
N PRO A 124 -26.37 1.50 8.78
CA PRO A 124 -26.04 0.20 9.41
C PRO A 124 -26.69 0.01 10.78
N PHE A 125 -27.05 1.11 11.45
CA PHE A 125 -27.67 1.09 12.78
C PHE A 125 -29.18 1.29 12.73
N ALA A 126 -29.77 1.24 11.53
CA ALA A 126 -31.19 1.42 11.37
C ALA A 126 -31.97 0.30 12.09
N THR A 127 -33.04 0.70 12.77
CA THR A 127 -33.96 -0.17 13.50
C THR A 127 -35.38 0.28 13.22
N ALA A 128 -36.31 -0.66 13.16
CA ALA A 128 -37.72 -0.35 13.00
C ALA A 128 -38.56 -1.19 13.96
N TRP A 129 -39.63 -0.61 14.48
CA TRP A 129 -40.54 -1.27 15.41
C TRP A 129 -41.96 -0.71 15.29
N ILE A 130 -42.92 -1.46 15.81
CA ILE A 130 -44.32 -1.08 15.84
C ILE A 130 -44.71 -0.94 17.31
N GLU A 131 -45.10 0.27 17.72
CA GLU A 131 -45.60 0.49 19.08
C GLU A 131 -47.02 -0.05 19.26
N PRO A 132 -47.41 -0.42 20.49
CA PRO A 132 -48.78 -0.78 20.80
C PRO A 132 -49.76 0.34 20.42
N GLN A 133 -50.58 0.11 19.39
CA GLN A 133 -51.51 1.09 18.86
C GLN A 133 -52.86 0.45 18.53
N ARG A 134 -53.94 1.23 18.67
CA ARG A 134 -55.26 0.84 18.15
C ARG A 134 -55.33 1.22 16.68
N VAL A 135 -55.37 0.23 15.81
CA VAL A 135 -55.50 0.45 14.36
C VAL A 135 -56.98 0.68 14.04
N ALA A 136 -57.44 1.91 14.24
CA ALA A 136 -58.72 2.37 13.73
C ALA A 136 -58.53 2.75 12.25
N SER A 137 -59.34 2.19 11.35
CA SER A 137 -59.29 2.45 9.89
C SER A 137 -58.15 1.82 9.10
N GLY A 138 -57.46 0.80 9.65
CA GLY A 138 -56.44 0.04 8.91
C GLY A 138 -55.12 0.77 8.67
N VAL A 139 -54.87 1.92 9.31
CA VAL A 139 -53.59 2.64 9.20
C VAL A 139 -52.62 2.16 10.28
N LEU A 140 -51.53 1.52 9.88
CA LEU A 140 -50.46 1.05 10.76
C LEU A 140 -49.32 2.06 10.80
N THR A 141 -48.95 2.53 11.99
CA THR A 141 -47.78 3.41 12.18
C THR A 141 -46.55 2.58 12.51
N LEU A 142 -45.48 2.77 11.74
CA LEU A 142 -44.21 2.07 11.91
C LEU A 142 -43.11 3.08 12.25
N ASN A 143 -42.49 2.90 13.41
CA ASN A 143 -41.38 3.73 13.85
C ASN A 143 -40.10 3.25 13.20
N VAL A 144 -39.34 4.15 12.61
CA VAL A 144 -38.03 3.90 12.02
C VAL A 144 -37.04 4.86 12.66
N ASP A 145 -35.95 4.32 13.19
CA ASP A 145 -34.77 5.11 13.54
C ASP A 145 -33.66 4.73 12.57
N GLU A 146 -33.18 5.71 11.82
CA GLU A 146 -32.10 5.55 10.84
C GLU A 146 -30.72 5.39 11.49
N GLY A 147 -30.62 5.51 12.82
CA GLY A 147 -29.43 5.16 13.57
C GLY A 147 -28.43 6.32 13.72
N VAL A 148 -28.82 7.34 14.48
CA VAL A 148 -27.92 8.45 14.88
C VAL A 148 -26.92 7.96 15.91
N ILE A 149 -25.64 8.36 15.82
CA ILE A 149 -24.67 8.18 16.92
C ILE A 149 -24.72 9.43 17.80
N SER A 150 -25.22 9.29 19.03
CA SER A 150 -25.31 10.39 20.00
C SER A 150 -24.02 10.57 20.79
N GLU A 151 -23.29 9.47 21.04
CA GLU A 151 -22.11 9.46 21.90
C GLU A 151 -21.09 8.44 21.39
N ILE A 152 -19.80 8.78 21.48
CA ILE A 152 -18.70 7.85 21.17
C ILE A 152 -17.94 7.58 22.47
N ARG A 153 -17.95 6.32 22.90
CA ARG A 153 -17.21 5.85 24.07
C ARG A 153 -15.99 5.08 23.64
N PHE A 154 -14.97 5.11 24.49
CA PHE A 154 -13.71 4.45 24.23
C PHE A 154 -13.37 3.47 25.35
N GLU A 155 -12.86 2.31 24.96
CA GLU A 155 -12.28 1.34 25.87
C GLU A 155 -10.80 1.14 25.53
N GLY A 156 -9.92 1.29 26.53
CA GLY A 156 -8.48 1.23 26.34
C GLY A 156 -7.88 2.57 25.90
N PHE A 157 -7.16 2.58 24.78
CA PHE A 157 -6.43 3.75 24.29
C PHE A 157 -7.38 4.80 23.70
N ALA A 158 -7.39 6.02 24.27
CA ALA A 158 -8.37 7.07 23.90
C ALA A 158 -7.80 8.50 23.93
N PRO A 159 -6.67 8.78 23.25
CA PRO A 159 -6.07 10.10 23.26
C PRO A 159 -6.93 11.13 22.49
N PRO A 160 -6.64 12.44 22.64
CA PRO A 160 -7.33 13.49 21.89
C PRO A 160 -7.33 13.31 20.37
N SER A 161 -6.25 12.76 19.79
CA SER A 161 -6.17 12.51 18.34
C SER A 161 -7.21 11.49 17.87
N LEU A 162 -7.35 10.38 18.59
CA LEU A 162 -8.32 9.32 18.31
C LEU A 162 -9.76 9.86 18.44
N ARG A 163 -10.03 10.65 19.48
CA ARG A 163 -11.32 11.32 19.68
C ARG A 163 -11.64 12.27 18.53
N ARG A 164 -10.67 13.10 18.10
CA ARG A 164 -10.81 14.04 16.98
C ARG A 164 -11.07 13.32 15.65
N SER A 165 -10.47 12.15 15.45
CA SER A 165 -10.67 11.33 14.24
C SER A 165 -12.12 10.84 14.11
N LEU A 166 -12.74 10.43 15.23
CA LEU A 166 -14.08 9.84 15.25
C LEU A 166 -15.20 10.84 15.54
N ALA A 167 -14.90 12.01 16.11
CA ALA A 167 -15.87 13.06 16.44
C ALA A 167 -16.87 13.38 15.32
N PRO A 168 -16.50 13.39 14.01
CA PRO A 168 -17.44 13.65 12.93
C PRO A 168 -18.60 12.64 12.81
N LEU A 169 -18.50 11.46 13.44
CA LEU A 169 -19.60 10.48 13.46
C LEU A 169 -20.75 10.87 14.39
N ALA A 170 -20.49 11.72 15.39
CA ALA A 170 -21.50 12.19 16.34
C ALA A 170 -21.98 13.60 15.99
N ASN A 171 -22.40 13.80 14.74
CA ASN A 171 -22.82 15.10 14.20
C ASN A 171 -24.33 15.36 14.31
N GLY A 172 -25.10 14.43 14.89
CA GLY A 172 -26.55 14.54 15.04
C GLY A 172 -27.37 14.00 13.86
N GLU A 173 -26.71 13.62 12.76
CA GLU A 173 -27.33 13.00 11.59
C GLU A 173 -27.30 11.46 11.69
N PRO A 174 -28.21 10.76 10.99
CA PRO A 174 -28.14 9.30 10.86
C PRO A 174 -26.80 8.85 10.29
N ALA A 175 -26.16 7.89 10.96
CA ALA A 175 -24.85 7.44 10.57
C ALA A 175 -24.92 6.60 9.29
N ARG A 176 -24.11 6.94 8.28
CA ARG A 176 -23.97 6.13 7.07
C ARG A 176 -22.83 5.13 7.24
N LEU A 177 -23.00 3.92 6.70
CA LEU A 177 -21.99 2.86 6.76
C LEU A 177 -20.66 3.32 6.18
N ALA A 178 -20.68 3.99 5.04
CA ALA A 178 -19.49 4.51 4.38
C ALA A 178 -18.70 5.49 5.28
N ASP A 179 -19.40 6.34 6.05
CA ASP A 179 -18.77 7.30 6.94
C ASP A 179 -18.18 6.61 8.18
N VAL A 180 -18.92 5.69 8.79
CA VAL A 180 -18.46 4.90 9.93
C VAL A 180 -17.22 4.08 9.56
N GLU A 181 -17.27 3.32 8.46
CA GLU A 181 -16.14 2.53 7.98
C GLU A 181 -14.94 3.43 7.69
N ARG A 182 -15.13 4.52 6.93
CA ARG A 182 -14.04 5.45 6.61
C ARG A 182 -13.39 5.99 7.87
N ARG A 183 -14.16 6.41 8.87
CA ARG A 183 -13.61 7.01 10.10
C ARG A 183 -12.90 5.98 10.97
N LEU A 184 -13.41 4.76 11.07
CA LEU A 184 -12.71 3.69 11.78
C LEU A 184 -11.40 3.32 11.08
N LEU A 185 -11.40 3.24 9.75
CA LEU A 185 -10.20 2.98 8.95
C LEU A 185 -9.17 4.10 9.09
N LEU A 186 -9.55 5.36 8.93
CA LEU A 186 -8.65 6.51 9.12
C LEU A 186 -8.08 6.58 10.54
N THR A 187 -8.86 6.16 11.55
CA THR A 187 -8.37 6.08 12.94
C THR A 187 -7.36 4.94 13.11
N GLY A 188 -7.58 3.81 12.42
CA GLY A 188 -6.63 2.71 12.36
C GLY A 188 -5.40 2.98 11.48
N ASP A 189 -5.43 4.04 10.67
CA ASP A 189 -4.28 4.53 9.89
C ASP A 189 -3.37 5.47 10.72
N ILE A 190 -3.71 5.75 11.98
CA ILE A 190 -2.80 6.41 12.92
C ILE A 190 -1.75 5.39 13.34
N ASP A 191 -0.47 5.72 13.17
CA ASP A 191 0.62 4.80 13.45
C ASP A 191 0.60 4.26 14.88
N GLY A 192 0.77 2.94 14.99
CA GLY A 192 0.67 2.20 16.25
C GLY A 192 -0.75 2.00 16.78
N VAL A 193 -1.78 2.63 16.22
CA VAL A 193 -3.17 2.45 16.69
C VAL A 193 -3.80 1.21 16.04
N ARG A 194 -4.43 0.37 16.86
CA ARG A 194 -5.25 -0.73 16.38
C ARG A 194 -6.66 -0.65 16.93
N ILE A 195 -7.64 -0.54 16.03
CA ILE A 195 -9.05 -0.69 16.35
C ILE A 195 -9.36 -2.18 16.47
N ARG A 196 -9.73 -2.63 17.66
CA ARG A 196 -10.02 -4.05 17.95
C ARG A 196 -11.47 -4.39 17.68
N SER A 197 -12.39 -3.49 18.03
CA SER A 197 -13.81 -3.64 17.77
C SER A 197 -14.51 -2.28 17.80
N ALA A 198 -15.67 -2.22 17.14
CA ALA A 198 -16.60 -1.11 17.23
C ALA A 198 -18.01 -1.69 17.42
N ARG A 199 -18.65 -1.34 18.54
CA ARG A 199 -19.98 -1.84 18.90
C ARG A 199 -20.96 -0.69 19.03
N PHE A 200 -22.11 -0.82 18.39
CA PHE A 200 -23.22 0.10 18.54
C PHE A 200 -24.28 -0.51 19.45
N PHE A 201 -24.70 0.26 20.46
CA PHE A 201 -25.80 -0.11 21.35
C PHE A 201 -26.56 1.13 21.82
N ARG A 202 -27.72 0.89 22.43
CA ARG A 202 -28.57 1.94 22.99
C ARG A 202 -28.60 1.82 24.51
N GLU A 203 -28.42 2.94 25.21
CA GLU A 203 -28.43 2.99 26.66
C GLU A 203 -29.02 4.34 27.12
N ASN A 204 -29.99 4.30 28.04
CA ASN A 204 -30.61 5.51 28.62
C ASN A 204 -31.11 6.52 27.57
N GLY A 205 -31.69 6.02 26.47
CA GLY A 205 -32.20 6.85 25.37
C GLY A 205 -31.11 7.45 24.47
N ARG A 206 -29.84 7.09 24.65
CA ARG A 206 -28.72 7.50 23.79
C ARG A 206 -28.24 6.34 22.93
N SER A 207 -27.84 6.67 21.71
CA SER A 207 -27.18 5.75 20.80
C SER A 207 -25.67 5.90 20.94
N VAL A 208 -25.00 4.84 21.41
CA VAL A 208 -23.59 4.86 21.78
C VAL A 208 -22.79 3.98 20.82
N LEU A 209 -21.71 4.54 20.26
CA LEU A 209 -20.67 3.78 19.57
C LEU A 209 -19.49 3.57 20.52
N LEU A 210 -19.31 2.34 21.00
CA LEU A 210 -18.16 1.95 21.81
C LEU A 210 -17.03 1.43 20.92
N VAL A 211 -15.89 2.11 20.96
CA VAL A 211 -14.70 1.75 20.19
C VAL A 211 -13.62 1.26 21.13
N ARG A 212 -13.18 0.01 20.95
CA ARG A 212 -12.04 -0.55 21.68
C ARG A 212 -10.77 -0.38 20.84
N ALA A 213 -9.80 0.34 21.39
CA ALA A 213 -8.54 0.61 20.72
C ALA A 213 -7.33 0.27 21.59
N THR A 214 -6.26 -0.18 20.95
CA THR A 214 -4.95 -0.44 21.59
C THR A 214 -3.87 0.34 20.86
N GLN A 215 -2.73 0.58 21.53
CA GLN A 215 -1.57 1.22 20.93
C GLN A 215 -0.33 0.33 21.05
N ASP A 216 0.37 0.13 19.95
CA ASP A 216 1.72 -0.44 19.92
C ASP A 216 2.72 0.72 19.78
N ARG A 217 3.53 0.97 20.81
CA ARG A 217 4.44 2.12 20.85
C ARG A 217 5.72 1.94 20.06
N PHE A 218 6.14 0.70 19.84
CA PHE A 218 7.30 0.41 19.04
C PHE A 218 7.11 -0.90 18.27
N ALA A 219 7.70 -0.98 17.09
CA ALA A 219 7.86 -2.21 16.33
C ALA A 219 9.25 -2.23 15.70
N VAL A 220 9.99 -3.32 15.87
CA VAL A 220 11.34 -3.45 15.30
C VAL A 220 11.40 -4.69 14.42
N ARG A 221 12.01 -4.56 13.25
CA ARG A 221 12.29 -5.66 12.33
C ARG A 221 13.76 -5.66 11.98
N ALA A 222 14.41 -6.81 12.12
CA ALA A 222 15.75 -7.03 11.60
C ALA A 222 15.69 -8.01 10.44
N GLN A 223 16.42 -7.71 9.38
CA GLN A 223 16.57 -8.56 8.21
C GLN A 223 18.06 -8.78 7.93
N ILE A 224 18.42 -10.01 7.57
CA ILE A 224 19.69 -10.33 6.92
C ILE A 224 19.39 -10.91 5.55
N SER A 225 20.10 -10.45 4.52
CA SER A 225 19.92 -10.93 3.15
C SER A 225 21.21 -10.87 2.35
N ASN A 226 21.35 -11.72 1.34
CA ASN A 226 22.50 -11.72 0.42
C ASN A 226 22.20 -11.06 -0.95
N GLU A 227 21.25 -10.14 -0.98
CA GLU A 227 20.80 -9.46 -2.20
C GLU A 227 21.67 -8.24 -2.58
N GLY A 228 22.66 -7.92 -1.75
CA GLY A 228 23.61 -6.84 -2.03
C GLY A 228 24.52 -7.18 -3.22
N THR A 229 25.04 -6.15 -3.87
CA THR A 229 26.03 -6.30 -4.94
C THR A 229 27.41 -6.60 -4.37
N ARG A 230 28.29 -7.28 -5.12
CA ARG A 230 29.66 -7.58 -4.65
C ARG A 230 30.45 -6.36 -4.13
N PRO A 231 30.41 -5.17 -4.77
CA PRO A 231 31.18 -4.01 -4.28
C PRO A 231 30.60 -3.36 -3.03
N LEU A 232 29.30 -3.48 -2.77
CA LEU A 232 28.64 -2.89 -1.60
C LEU A 232 28.42 -3.91 -0.47
N GLY A 233 29.05 -5.08 -0.59
CA GLY A 233 28.84 -6.21 0.30
C GLY A 233 27.63 -7.04 -0.13
N PRO A 234 27.83 -8.33 -0.48
CA PRO A 234 26.72 -9.19 -0.89
C PRO A 234 25.75 -9.45 0.26
N VAL A 235 26.25 -9.62 1.48
CA VAL A 235 25.45 -9.82 2.69
C VAL A 235 25.16 -8.47 3.35
N GLN A 236 23.90 -8.16 3.57
CA GLN A 236 23.44 -6.93 4.18
C GLN A 236 22.55 -7.23 5.39
N VAL A 237 22.68 -6.41 6.42
CA VAL A 237 21.79 -6.36 7.58
C VAL A 237 20.99 -5.07 7.52
N ARG A 238 19.68 -5.18 7.65
CA ARG A 238 18.74 -4.08 7.73
C ARG A 238 17.98 -4.11 9.05
N ILE A 239 17.81 -2.96 9.66
CA ILE A 239 16.99 -2.75 10.85
C ILE A 239 15.95 -1.68 10.51
N ASP A 240 14.68 -2.00 10.65
CA ASP A 240 13.57 -1.07 10.59
C ASP A 240 12.96 -0.91 11.99
N ALA A 241 12.74 0.31 12.43
CA ALA A 241 12.13 0.62 13.72
C ALA A 241 11.04 1.68 13.55
N ASP A 242 9.84 1.37 13.98
CA ASP A 242 8.71 2.29 14.04
C ASP A 242 8.50 2.70 15.49
N LEU A 243 8.65 3.98 15.80
CA LEU A 243 8.45 4.57 17.12
C LEU A 243 7.19 5.42 17.08
N ASN A 244 6.09 4.89 17.59
CA ASN A 244 4.77 5.49 17.50
C ASN A 244 4.46 6.30 18.75
N ALA A 245 3.79 7.43 18.54
CA ALA A 245 3.51 8.43 19.55
C ALA A 245 4.75 8.92 20.30
N LEU A 246 5.75 9.37 19.54
CA LEU A 246 7.02 9.85 20.05
C LEU A 246 6.86 11.18 20.80
N LEU A 247 6.21 12.17 20.20
CA LEU A 247 5.94 13.48 20.83
C LEU A 247 4.44 13.71 21.05
N PHE A 248 3.60 13.17 20.17
CA PHE A 248 2.14 13.31 20.20
C PHE A 248 1.45 11.98 19.98
N SER A 249 0.17 11.83 20.32
CA SER A 249 -0.55 10.57 20.16
C SER A 249 -0.90 10.18 18.71
N ASP A 250 -0.41 10.93 17.73
CA ASP A 250 -0.69 10.80 16.30
C ASP A 250 0.53 11.13 15.42
N ASP A 251 1.72 10.97 15.99
CA ASP A 251 2.98 11.02 15.25
C ASP A 251 3.72 9.69 15.30
N ALA A 252 4.67 9.53 14.38
CA ALA A 252 5.58 8.41 14.35
C ALA A 252 6.94 8.82 13.80
N LEU A 253 7.98 8.15 14.30
CA LEU A 253 9.32 8.18 13.75
C LEU A 253 9.66 6.79 13.22
N THR A 254 9.78 6.67 11.90
CA THR A 254 10.27 5.45 11.24
C THR A 254 11.75 5.61 10.93
N VAL A 255 12.55 4.66 11.38
CA VAL A 255 14.00 4.62 11.15
C VAL A 255 14.36 3.34 10.41
N THR A 256 15.12 3.48 9.34
CA THR A 256 15.73 2.36 8.61
C THR A 256 17.24 2.53 8.62
N TYR A 257 17.95 1.47 9.01
CA TYR A 257 19.40 1.39 8.91
C TYR A 257 19.79 0.14 8.12
N THR A 258 20.69 0.27 7.15
CA THR A 258 21.22 -0.85 6.36
C THR A 258 22.74 -0.77 6.32
N THR A 259 23.41 -1.91 6.51
CA THR A 259 24.87 -2.00 6.45
C THR A 259 25.33 -3.39 6.00
N THR A 260 26.61 -3.50 5.66
CA THR A 260 27.28 -4.77 5.35
C THR A 260 28.09 -5.20 6.57
N PRO A 261 27.70 -6.29 7.28
CA PRO A 261 28.35 -6.66 8.53
C PRO A 261 29.78 -7.19 8.38
N ALA A 262 30.16 -7.65 7.19
CA ALA A 262 31.52 -8.13 6.91
C ALA A 262 32.54 -6.98 6.87
N ASP A 263 32.15 -5.84 6.32
CA ASP A 263 32.92 -4.59 6.31
C ASP A 263 31.95 -3.40 6.36
N LEU A 264 31.97 -2.69 7.49
CA LEU A 264 31.06 -1.57 7.74
C LEU A 264 31.36 -0.35 6.86
N ASP A 265 32.53 -0.28 6.21
CA ASP A 265 32.87 0.82 5.29
C ASP A 265 32.27 0.61 3.90
N GLU A 266 31.95 -0.64 3.50
CA GLU A 266 31.37 -0.93 2.18
C GLU A 266 29.98 -0.32 2.01
N LEU A 267 29.18 -0.31 3.09
CA LEU A 267 27.85 0.28 3.10
C LEU A 267 27.41 0.73 4.50
N GLN A 268 27.07 2.01 4.60
CA GLN A 268 26.28 2.57 5.69
C GLN A 268 25.15 3.39 5.11
N PHE A 269 23.92 3.04 5.44
CA PHE A 269 22.73 3.73 4.97
C PHE A 269 21.77 3.95 6.13
N GLY A 270 21.30 5.18 6.30
CA GLY A 270 20.33 5.55 7.31
C GLY A 270 19.23 6.42 6.72
N ARG A 271 17.99 6.14 7.12
CA ARG A 271 16.80 6.95 6.81
C ARG A 271 16.00 7.15 8.10
N ALA A 272 15.51 8.36 8.29
CA ALA A 272 14.59 8.69 9.37
C ALA A 272 13.44 9.53 8.79
N ARG A 273 12.21 9.14 9.08
CA ARG A 273 10.99 9.86 8.71
C ARG A 273 10.19 10.16 9.96
N TYR A 274 10.01 11.43 10.28
CA TYR A 274 9.04 11.87 11.28
C TYR A 274 7.78 12.35 10.59
N ALA A 275 6.63 11.78 10.94
CA ALA A 275 5.36 12.13 10.36
C ALA A 275 4.31 12.37 11.45
N LYS A 276 3.41 13.31 11.20
CA LYS A 276 2.34 13.68 12.13
C LYS A 276 1.02 13.84 11.41
N ARG A 277 -0.03 13.22 11.94
CA ARG A 277 -1.41 13.48 11.50
C ARG A 277 -1.88 14.86 11.97
N VAL A 278 -2.38 15.68 11.04
CA VAL A 278 -2.76 17.07 11.32
C VAL A 278 -4.26 17.34 11.18
N ALA A 279 -5.01 16.46 10.50
CA ALA A 279 -6.44 16.62 10.31
C ALA A 279 -7.23 15.32 10.53
N SER A 280 -8.49 15.45 10.95
CA SER A 280 -9.41 14.31 11.13
C SER A 280 -9.76 13.60 9.81
N GLY A 281 -9.52 14.27 8.67
CA GLY A 281 -9.65 13.68 7.33
C GLY A 281 -8.53 12.72 6.95
N GLY A 282 -7.52 12.55 7.81
CA GLY A 282 -6.40 11.67 7.58
C GLY A 282 -5.17 12.36 6.96
N THR A 283 -5.15 13.68 6.84
CA THR A 283 -3.99 14.42 6.30
C THR A 283 -2.78 14.30 7.22
N GLU A 284 -1.66 13.87 6.68
CA GLU A 284 -0.39 13.71 7.37
C GLU A 284 0.69 14.58 6.73
N ILE A 285 1.58 15.11 7.55
CA ILE A 285 2.76 15.85 7.11
C ILE A 285 4.00 15.11 7.62
N GLY A 286 4.94 14.87 6.72
CA GLY A 286 6.18 14.17 6.99
C GLY A 286 7.42 15.02 6.68
N ILE A 287 8.49 14.73 7.41
CA ILE A 287 9.85 15.17 7.08
C ILE A 287 10.71 13.92 7.03
N THR A 288 11.46 13.75 5.95
CA THR A 288 12.32 12.60 5.70
C THR A 288 13.75 13.06 5.51
N GLY A 289 14.66 12.50 6.30
CA GLY A 289 16.10 12.63 6.15
C GLY A 289 16.72 11.28 5.80
N LEU A 290 17.69 11.30 4.89
CA LEU A 290 18.45 10.12 4.49
C LEU A 290 19.91 10.50 4.33
N ALA A 291 20.80 9.60 4.75
CA ALA A 291 22.23 9.74 4.58
C ALA A 291 22.84 8.38 4.28
N SER A 292 23.84 8.36 3.41
CA SER A 292 24.57 7.15 3.08
C SER A 292 26.04 7.43 2.79
N ARG A 293 26.85 6.41 3.06
CA ARG A 293 28.27 6.36 2.78
C ARG A 293 28.61 4.95 2.30
N ALA A 294 29.37 4.86 1.22
CA ALA A 294 29.83 3.59 0.70
C ALA A 294 31.27 3.72 0.19
N ARG A 295 32.12 2.75 0.54
CA ARG A 295 33.45 2.56 -0.03
C ARG A 295 33.51 1.21 -0.72
N PRO A 296 33.24 1.16 -2.04
CA PRO A 296 33.05 -0.10 -2.73
C PRO A 296 34.30 -0.99 -2.69
N GLY A 297 34.13 -2.24 -2.28
CA GLY A 297 35.15 -3.27 -2.25
C GLY A 297 35.22 -4.09 -3.54
N SER A 298 35.66 -5.34 -3.41
CA SER A 298 35.74 -6.32 -4.51
C SER A 298 36.49 -5.78 -5.74
N TYR A 299 35.93 -5.96 -6.94
CA TYR A 299 36.51 -5.51 -8.20
C TYR A 299 36.63 -3.97 -8.32
N LEU A 300 36.08 -3.18 -7.39
CA LEU A 300 36.24 -1.72 -7.33
C LEU A 300 37.20 -1.23 -6.26
N ALA A 301 37.72 -2.12 -5.40
CA ALA A 301 38.60 -1.73 -4.30
C ALA A 301 39.84 -0.94 -4.78
N HIS A 302 40.40 -1.32 -5.94
CA HIS A 302 41.58 -0.69 -6.54
C HIS A 302 41.34 0.76 -7.00
N VAL A 303 40.09 1.15 -7.22
CA VAL A 303 39.70 2.51 -7.64
C VAL A 303 39.69 3.47 -6.44
N ASN A 304 39.63 2.93 -5.21
CA ASN A 304 39.53 3.69 -3.95
C ASN A 304 38.46 4.79 -4.04
N LEU A 305 37.23 4.35 -4.30
CA LEU A 305 36.09 5.23 -4.43
C LEU A 305 35.39 5.41 -3.09
N GLU A 306 34.94 6.63 -2.82
CA GLU A 306 34.02 6.95 -1.73
C GLU A 306 32.78 7.63 -2.30
N SER A 307 31.61 7.05 -2.07
CA SER A 307 30.30 7.62 -2.39
C SER A 307 29.64 8.14 -1.12
N ARG A 308 29.13 9.37 -1.16
CA ARG A 308 28.32 9.97 -0.09
C ARG A 308 27.07 10.58 -0.68
N SER A 309 25.92 10.27 -0.12
CA SER A 309 24.64 10.82 -0.55
C SER A 309 23.80 11.23 0.64
N TRP A 310 23.13 12.38 0.56
CA TRP A 310 22.11 12.77 1.52
C TRP A 310 20.87 13.29 0.81
N PHE A 311 19.73 13.14 1.48
CA PHE A 311 18.45 13.65 1.04
C PHE A 311 17.70 14.25 2.23
N LEU A 312 17.05 15.39 1.99
CA LEU A 312 16.11 16.01 2.90
C LEU A 312 14.84 16.35 2.12
N GLY A 313 13.70 15.90 2.61
CA GLY A 313 12.42 16.16 1.99
C GLY A 313 11.31 16.38 3.00
N MET A 314 10.27 17.06 2.55
CA MET A 314 9.00 17.21 3.25
C MET A 314 7.89 16.72 2.34
N ASP A 315 6.86 16.13 2.93
CA ASP A 315 5.73 15.65 2.16
C ASP A 315 4.41 15.79 2.90
N VAL A 316 3.34 15.83 2.12
CA VAL A 316 1.96 15.85 2.59
C VAL A 316 1.24 14.66 1.99
N LEU A 317 0.66 13.82 2.84
CA LEU A 317 -0.12 12.66 2.46
C LEU A 317 -1.61 12.90 2.74
N GLN A 318 -2.44 12.71 1.72
CA GLN A 318 -3.88 12.89 1.79
C GLN A 318 -4.63 11.62 1.34
N PRO A 319 -5.39 10.97 2.24
CA PRO A 319 -6.31 9.91 1.84
C PRO A 319 -7.46 10.49 1.00
N LEU A 320 -7.53 10.10 -0.27
CA LEU A 320 -8.61 10.50 -1.18
C LEU A 320 -9.84 9.62 -0.92
N SER A 321 -9.66 8.30 -1.01
CA SER A 321 -10.67 7.30 -0.66
C SER A 321 -10.12 6.34 0.38
N ARG A 322 -10.98 5.93 1.33
CA ARG A 322 -10.59 4.98 2.36
C ARG A 322 -11.75 4.04 2.64
N GLN A 323 -11.66 2.86 2.05
CA GLN A 323 -12.63 1.77 2.21
C GLN A 323 -11.88 0.44 2.30
N ARG A 324 -12.54 -0.60 2.79
CA ARG A 324 -11.88 -1.90 2.99
C ARG A 324 -11.40 -2.55 1.69
N ARG A 325 -12.19 -2.45 0.62
CA ARG A 325 -11.93 -3.07 -0.69
C ARG A 325 -11.22 -2.17 -1.68
N SER A 326 -11.15 -0.87 -1.41
CA SER A 326 -10.51 0.13 -2.27
C SER A 326 -10.07 1.32 -1.42
N SER A 327 -8.80 1.69 -1.50
CA SER A 327 -8.29 2.90 -0.85
C SER A 327 -7.21 3.53 -1.71
N PHE A 328 -7.25 4.85 -1.81
CA PHE A 328 -6.32 5.65 -2.60
C PHE A 328 -5.85 6.87 -1.83
N TRP A 329 -4.57 7.16 -1.97
CA TRP A 329 -3.88 8.29 -1.37
C TRP A 329 -3.18 9.12 -2.44
N LEU A 330 -3.02 10.40 -2.12
CA LEU A 330 -2.21 11.34 -2.88
C LEU A 330 -1.12 11.86 -1.95
N GLN A 331 0.13 11.79 -2.39
CA GLN A 331 1.27 12.31 -1.67
C GLN A 331 1.98 13.36 -2.52
N ALA A 332 2.24 14.53 -1.96
CA ALA A 332 3.06 15.56 -2.57
C ALA A 332 4.36 15.70 -1.77
N GLU A 333 5.52 15.55 -2.41
CA GLU A 333 6.85 15.66 -1.81
C GLU A 333 7.64 16.79 -2.47
N LEU A 334 8.37 17.55 -1.65
CA LEU A 334 9.46 18.43 -2.08
C LEU A 334 10.73 17.96 -1.39
N GLY A 335 11.80 17.74 -2.13
CA GLY A 335 13.05 17.30 -1.54
C GLY A 335 14.29 17.65 -2.34
N VAL A 336 15.43 17.67 -1.66
CA VAL A 336 16.75 17.92 -2.24
C VAL A 336 17.65 16.74 -1.94
N ARG A 337 18.34 16.25 -2.96
CA ARG A 337 19.37 15.23 -2.90
C ARG A 337 20.71 15.80 -3.37
N ASP A 338 21.78 15.39 -2.70
CA ASP A 338 23.17 15.66 -3.10
C ASP A 338 23.94 14.34 -3.03
N LEU A 339 24.58 13.97 -4.14
CA LEU A 339 25.41 12.78 -4.30
C LEU A 339 26.81 13.22 -4.71
N LYS A 340 27.83 12.79 -3.97
CA LYS A 340 29.23 13.05 -4.27
C LYS A 340 30.02 11.76 -4.32
N GLN A 341 30.83 11.61 -5.37
CA GLN A 341 31.78 10.51 -5.46
C GLN A 341 33.21 11.06 -5.55
N ARG A 342 34.09 10.51 -4.71
CA ARG A 342 35.52 10.81 -4.72
C ARG A 342 36.32 9.59 -5.12
N ARG A 343 37.32 9.77 -5.96
CA ARG A 343 38.29 8.73 -6.34
C ARG A 343 39.65 9.14 -5.80
N GLN A 344 40.24 8.32 -4.93
CA GLN A 344 41.51 8.62 -4.26
C GLN A 344 41.52 10.02 -3.58
N GLY A 345 40.38 10.41 -2.99
CA GLY A 345 40.21 11.70 -2.32
C GLY A 345 39.85 12.88 -3.24
N VAL A 346 39.98 12.74 -4.56
CA VAL A 346 39.62 13.77 -5.54
C VAL A 346 38.13 13.66 -5.89
N LEU A 347 37.42 14.78 -5.91
CA LEU A 347 36.02 14.82 -6.34
C LEU A 347 35.95 14.53 -7.84
N VAL A 348 35.25 13.46 -8.20
CA VAL A 348 35.07 13.05 -9.60
C VAL A 348 33.61 13.13 -10.05
N ARG A 349 32.67 13.21 -9.11
CA ARG A 349 31.23 13.30 -9.40
C ARG A 349 30.51 14.12 -8.35
N HIS A 350 29.59 14.96 -8.78
CA HIS A 350 28.70 15.72 -7.92
C HIS A 350 27.36 15.96 -8.62
N ASP A 351 26.35 15.21 -8.18
CA ASP A 351 24.97 15.43 -8.58
C ASP A 351 24.20 16.13 -7.47
N ARG A 352 23.40 17.11 -7.85
CA ARG A 352 22.43 17.73 -6.98
C ARG A 352 21.10 17.88 -7.69
N VAL A 353 20.05 17.38 -7.06
CA VAL A 353 18.69 17.39 -7.60
C VAL A 353 17.74 17.89 -6.53
N ALA A 354 17.06 19.00 -6.81
CA ALA A 354 15.85 19.38 -6.11
C ALA A 354 14.66 18.90 -6.94
N ALA A 355 13.67 18.24 -6.34
CA ALA A 355 12.53 17.71 -7.08
C ALA A 355 11.21 17.90 -6.33
N ALA A 356 10.16 18.17 -7.10
CA ALA A 356 8.78 18.04 -6.68
C ALA A 356 8.20 16.73 -7.20
N ARG A 357 7.56 15.95 -6.34
CA ARG A 357 6.94 14.67 -6.71
C ARG A 357 5.48 14.63 -6.29
N LEU A 358 4.63 14.13 -7.17
CA LEU A 358 3.23 13.84 -6.89
C LEU A 358 2.99 12.35 -7.10
N THR A 359 2.72 11.63 -6.02
CA THR A 359 2.50 10.19 -6.01
C THR A 359 1.03 9.89 -5.73
N PHE A 360 0.36 9.23 -6.68
CA PHE A 360 -0.94 8.62 -6.47
C PHE A 360 -0.74 7.12 -6.24
N TYR A 361 -1.23 6.59 -5.13
CA TYR A 361 -1.08 5.17 -4.82
C TYR A 361 -2.30 4.60 -4.11
N GLY A 362 -2.44 3.28 -4.16
CA GLY A 362 -3.52 2.62 -3.46
C GLY A 362 -3.71 1.18 -3.86
N TYR A 363 -4.87 0.64 -3.50
CA TYR A 363 -5.28 -0.71 -3.85
C TYR A 363 -6.77 -0.78 -4.14
N ALA A 364 -7.16 -1.77 -4.93
CA ALA A 364 -8.55 -2.13 -5.17
C ALA A 364 -8.68 -3.62 -5.46
N ASP A 365 -9.81 -4.23 -5.07
CA ASP A 365 -10.16 -5.57 -5.55
C ASP A 365 -10.64 -5.48 -7.01
N VAL A 366 -9.91 -6.08 -7.96
CA VAL A 366 -10.15 -6.00 -9.40
C VAL A 366 -9.92 -7.37 -10.05
N ALA A 367 -10.84 -7.77 -10.94
CA ALA A 367 -10.76 -9.03 -11.69
C ALA A 367 -10.56 -10.30 -10.82
N GLY A 368 -11.21 -10.35 -9.65
CA GLY A 368 -11.09 -11.48 -8.72
C GLY A 368 -9.81 -11.48 -7.85
N GLY A 369 -8.87 -10.58 -8.13
CA GLY A 369 -7.66 -10.38 -7.34
C GLY A 369 -7.61 -9.03 -6.64
N ARG A 370 -6.50 -8.76 -5.96
CA ARG A 370 -6.15 -7.47 -5.38
C ARG A 370 -5.09 -6.78 -6.25
N MET A 371 -5.45 -5.63 -6.79
CA MET A 371 -4.55 -4.73 -7.50
C MET A 371 -4.00 -3.69 -6.54
N ARG A 372 -2.71 -3.40 -6.64
CA ARG A 372 -1.98 -2.31 -5.97
C ARG A 372 -1.30 -1.48 -7.04
N VAL A 373 -1.35 -0.17 -6.91
CA VAL A 373 -0.77 0.75 -7.88
C VAL A 373 -0.05 1.89 -7.17
N SER A 374 1.01 2.39 -7.81
CA SER A 374 1.72 3.61 -7.44
C SER A 374 2.20 4.31 -8.71
N SER A 375 1.81 5.56 -8.90
CA SER A 375 2.22 6.40 -10.03
C SER A 375 2.79 7.70 -9.49
N THR A 376 4.06 7.97 -9.79
CA THR A 376 4.80 9.15 -9.33
C THR A 376 5.18 10.01 -10.52
N ALA A 377 4.60 11.20 -10.60
CA ALA A 377 5.08 12.26 -11.49
C ALA A 377 6.16 13.06 -10.77
N SER A 378 7.35 13.15 -11.33
CA SER A 378 8.48 13.91 -10.77
C SER A 378 8.84 15.07 -11.69
N ARG A 379 9.11 16.23 -11.09
CA ARG A 379 9.66 17.40 -11.75
C ARG A 379 10.94 17.83 -11.05
N GLY A 380 12.07 17.70 -11.74
CA GLY A 380 13.33 18.31 -11.34
C GLY A 380 13.22 19.84 -11.37
N LEU A 381 13.70 20.47 -10.31
CA LEU A 381 13.67 21.90 -10.07
C LEU A 381 15.10 22.44 -10.17
N GLY A 382 15.28 23.53 -10.91
CA GLY A 382 16.58 24.21 -11.06
C GLY A 382 16.98 25.01 -9.81
N LEU A 383 16.72 24.49 -8.62
CA LEU A 383 16.91 25.15 -7.32
C LEU A 383 18.09 24.53 -6.56
N PHE A 384 18.61 25.27 -5.58
CA PHE A 384 19.69 24.82 -4.68
C PHE A 384 20.98 24.38 -5.38
N ASP A 385 21.35 25.02 -6.49
CA ASP A 385 22.48 24.62 -7.34
C ASP A 385 22.30 23.23 -7.94
N ALA A 386 21.10 22.94 -8.46
CA ALA A 386 20.84 21.73 -9.23
C ALA A 386 21.86 21.58 -10.37
N THR A 387 22.38 20.36 -10.54
CA THR A 387 23.37 20.02 -11.58
C THR A 387 22.82 20.34 -12.96
N ARG A 388 23.68 20.86 -13.83
CA ARG A 388 23.32 21.24 -15.21
C ARG A 388 23.96 20.29 -16.20
N ALA A 389 23.31 20.11 -17.35
CA ALA A 389 23.93 19.40 -18.46
C ALA A 389 25.25 20.08 -18.87
N GLY A 390 26.27 19.27 -19.15
CA GLY A 390 27.62 19.72 -19.47
C GLY A 390 28.51 20.04 -18.26
N ASP A 391 28.02 19.94 -17.02
CA ASP A 391 28.88 20.03 -15.84
C ASP A 391 29.91 18.88 -15.85
N PRO A 392 31.22 19.17 -15.77
CA PRO A 392 32.27 18.14 -15.83
C PRO A 392 32.23 17.16 -14.65
N LEU A 393 31.55 17.50 -13.56
CA LEU A 393 31.33 16.62 -12.41
C LEU A 393 29.95 15.95 -12.44
N ALA A 394 29.09 16.25 -13.41
CA ALA A 394 27.80 15.58 -13.52
C ALA A 394 27.98 14.08 -13.74
N SER A 395 27.04 13.31 -13.21
CA SER A 395 26.97 11.90 -13.48
C SER A 395 26.80 11.54 -14.93
N ARG A 396 26.09 12.37 -15.65
CA ARG A 396 25.88 12.23 -17.06
C ARG A 396 26.03 13.60 -17.68
N ALA A 397 26.98 13.69 -18.61
CA ALA A 397 27.26 14.95 -19.29
C ALA A 397 26.05 15.49 -20.07
N ASP A 398 25.13 14.62 -20.47
CA ASP A 398 23.91 14.96 -21.23
C ASP A 398 22.66 15.18 -20.36
N ALA A 399 22.75 14.99 -19.04
CA ALA A 399 21.64 15.08 -18.11
C ALA A 399 21.65 16.36 -17.26
N ASP A 400 20.45 16.83 -16.91
CA ASP A 400 20.23 18.02 -16.08
C ASP A 400 19.40 17.63 -14.84
N GLY A 401 19.57 18.36 -13.73
CA GLY A 401 18.71 18.27 -12.56
C GLY A 401 17.28 18.77 -12.79
N ILE A 402 17.00 19.36 -13.96
CA ILE A 402 15.68 19.76 -14.45
C ILE A 402 15.19 18.71 -15.46
N PHE A 403 14.19 17.95 -15.06
CA PHE A 403 13.57 16.91 -15.88
C PHE A 403 12.10 16.76 -15.52
N THR A 404 11.32 16.10 -16.38
CA THR A 404 10.02 15.55 -16.00
C THR A 404 10.04 14.04 -16.22
N SER A 405 9.67 13.28 -15.20
CA SER A 405 9.52 11.82 -15.33
C SER A 405 8.21 11.33 -14.74
N LEU A 406 7.75 10.19 -15.25
CA LEU A 406 6.62 9.45 -14.72
C LEU A 406 7.05 8.01 -14.46
N THR A 407 7.00 7.61 -13.20
CA THR A 407 7.29 6.24 -12.77
C THR A 407 5.97 5.58 -12.38
N ASN A 408 5.72 4.38 -12.88
CA ASN A 408 4.53 3.59 -12.54
C ASN A 408 4.95 2.22 -12.01
N TRP A 409 4.27 1.78 -10.97
CA TRP A 409 4.37 0.46 -10.39
C TRP A 409 2.97 -0.12 -10.19
N ALA A 410 2.79 -1.39 -10.56
CA ALA A 410 1.54 -2.10 -10.36
C ALA A 410 1.81 -3.54 -9.94
N ASP A 411 0.92 -4.07 -9.10
CA ASP A 411 0.99 -5.42 -8.57
C ASP A 411 -0.42 -5.98 -8.42
N TRP A 412 -0.71 -7.07 -9.12
CA TRP A 412 -1.98 -7.76 -9.05
C TRP A 412 -1.76 -9.18 -8.55
N THR A 413 -2.48 -9.59 -7.52
CA THR A 413 -2.46 -10.96 -7.00
C THR A 413 -3.87 -11.51 -6.92
N SER A 414 -4.10 -12.69 -7.48
CA SER A 414 -5.38 -13.41 -7.39
C SER A 414 -5.17 -14.83 -6.87
N GLU A 415 -6.04 -15.23 -5.95
CA GLU A 415 -6.20 -16.63 -5.58
C GLU A 415 -6.93 -17.36 -6.72
N LEU A 416 -6.38 -18.48 -7.19
CA LEU A 416 -6.97 -19.34 -8.21
C LEU A 416 -7.73 -20.53 -7.60
N GLY A 417 -7.58 -20.74 -6.29
CA GLY A 417 -8.19 -21.83 -5.54
C GLY A 417 -7.18 -22.92 -5.17
N GLN A 418 -7.55 -23.77 -4.19
CA GLN A 418 -6.72 -24.90 -3.72
C GLN A 418 -5.30 -24.48 -3.27
N GLY A 419 -5.15 -23.29 -2.69
CA GLY A 419 -3.85 -22.76 -2.26
C GLY A 419 -2.97 -22.21 -3.39
N VAL A 420 -3.43 -22.21 -4.64
CA VAL A 420 -2.72 -21.63 -5.78
C VAL A 420 -3.06 -20.14 -5.91
N SER A 421 -2.06 -19.29 -6.08
CA SER A 421 -2.24 -17.89 -6.47
C SER A 421 -1.32 -17.48 -7.61
N LEU A 422 -1.77 -16.50 -8.38
CA LEU A 422 -1.01 -15.87 -9.46
C LEU A 422 -0.72 -14.42 -9.07
N ARG A 423 0.52 -13.98 -9.25
CA ARG A 423 0.93 -12.59 -9.18
C ARG A 423 1.46 -12.10 -10.50
N LEU A 424 1.04 -10.88 -10.85
CA LEU A 424 1.58 -10.10 -11.95
C LEU A 424 2.13 -8.80 -11.36
N ALA A 425 3.33 -8.39 -11.77
CA ALA A 425 3.90 -7.11 -11.39
C ALA A 425 4.47 -6.38 -12.60
N LEU A 426 4.40 -5.05 -12.58
CA LEU A 426 4.88 -4.17 -13.64
C LEU A 426 5.56 -2.96 -13.01
N GLN A 427 6.68 -2.53 -13.57
CA GLN A 427 7.32 -1.25 -13.29
C GLN A 427 7.73 -0.58 -14.59
N SER A 428 7.51 0.72 -14.69
CA SER A 428 7.93 1.51 -15.84
C SER A 428 8.37 2.90 -15.43
N GLN A 429 9.24 3.48 -16.24
CA GLN A 429 9.66 4.86 -16.13
C GLN A 429 9.75 5.46 -17.52
N ILE A 430 9.21 6.66 -17.67
CA ILE A 430 9.41 7.48 -18.85
C ILE A 430 9.90 8.86 -18.41
N SER A 431 10.77 9.47 -19.22
CA SER A 431 11.32 10.79 -18.97
C SER A 431 11.24 11.65 -20.23
N SER A 432 11.11 12.96 -20.05
CA SER A 432 11.26 13.94 -21.14
C SER A 432 12.73 14.21 -21.50
N ASP A 433 13.63 13.98 -20.54
CA ASP A 433 15.04 14.37 -20.60
C ASP A 433 15.95 13.28 -20.03
N PRO A 434 17.23 13.20 -20.46
CA PRO A 434 18.24 12.40 -19.80
C PRO A 434 18.30 12.69 -18.30
N LEU A 435 18.39 11.64 -17.50
CA LEU A 435 18.35 11.69 -16.05
C LEU A 435 19.75 11.51 -15.48
N LEU A 436 20.04 12.22 -14.39
CA LEU A 436 21.22 11.92 -13.57
C LEU A 436 21.05 10.53 -12.95
N ILE A 437 22.16 9.85 -12.65
CA ILE A 437 22.11 8.43 -12.23
C ILE A 437 21.18 8.18 -11.05
N ALA A 438 21.05 9.14 -10.13
CA ALA A 438 20.18 9.05 -8.97
C ALA A 438 18.68 9.05 -9.29
N GLU A 439 18.29 9.39 -10.52
CA GLU A 439 16.90 9.42 -11.00
C GLU A 439 16.64 8.42 -12.15
N GLU A 440 17.67 7.75 -12.67
CA GLU A 440 17.52 6.66 -13.64
C GLU A 440 16.77 5.46 -13.07
N ALA A 441 16.14 4.69 -13.96
CA ALA A 441 15.56 3.39 -13.62
C ALA A 441 16.62 2.29 -13.79
N GLY A 442 16.66 1.34 -12.85
CA GLY A 442 17.54 0.19 -12.88
C GLY A 442 16.82 -1.11 -13.22
N LEU A 443 17.47 -1.98 -13.98
CA LEU A 443 17.08 -3.38 -14.18
C LEU A 443 17.92 -4.28 -13.26
N GLY A 444 17.28 -5.25 -12.61
CA GLY A 444 17.93 -6.22 -11.71
C GLY A 444 17.63 -5.95 -10.23
N GLY A 445 17.98 -6.88 -9.34
CA GLY A 445 17.74 -6.78 -7.91
C GLY A 445 16.59 -7.64 -7.39
N GLY A 446 16.16 -7.41 -6.15
CA GLY A 446 15.25 -8.32 -5.42
C GLY A 446 13.78 -8.29 -5.85
N ALA A 447 13.38 -7.35 -6.71
CA ALA A 447 11.97 -7.13 -7.07
C ALA A 447 11.63 -7.57 -8.50
N PHE A 448 12.45 -7.17 -9.46
CA PHE A 448 12.37 -7.55 -10.86
C PHE A 448 13.76 -8.00 -11.32
N LEU A 449 13.80 -8.94 -12.27
CA LEU A 449 15.05 -9.43 -12.86
C LEU A 449 15.98 -10.01 -11.80
N ARG A 450 15.40 -10.88 -10.96
CA ARG A 450 16.02 -11.44 -9.74
C ARG A 450 17.27 -12.28 -9.98
N GLY A 451 17.50 -12.71 -11.22
CA GLY A 451 18.75 -13.35 -11.64
C GLY A 451 19.96 -12.39 -11.68
N TYR A 452 19.74 -11.08 -11.63
CA TYR A 452 20.78 -10.06 -11.77
C TYR A 452 20.95 -9.22 -10.49
N ASP A 453 22.12 -8.60 -10.36
CA ASP A 453 22.37 -7.62 -9.30
C ASP A 453 21.59 -6.32 -9.55
N TRP A 454 21.44 -5.50 -8.51
CA TRP A 454 20.77 -4.21 -8.62
C TRP A 454 21.45 -3.30 -9.67
N SER A 455 20.64 -2.61 -10.47
CA SER A 455 21.09 -1.70 -11.53
C SER A 455 22.08 -2.32 -12.51
N GLU A 456 21.91 -3.62 -12.82
CA GLU A 456 22.67 -4.35 -13.83
C GLU A 456 22.66 -3.63 -15.19
N ARG A 457 21.53 -3.01 -15.52
CA ARG A 457 21.37 -2.02 -16.59
C ARG A 457 20.63 -0.82 -16.05
N THR A 458 20.95 0.38 -16.52
CA THR A 458 20.21 1.60 -16.15
C THR A 458 19.80 2.39 -17.38
N GLY A 459 18.78 3.23 -17.21
CA GLY A 459 18.52 4.28 -18.18
C GLY A 459 17.36 5.20 -17.85
N ASP A 460 17.17 6.17 -18.74
CA ASP A 460 16.15 7.22 -18.62
C ASP A 460 14.72 6.69 -18.71
N GLN A 461 14.55 5.65 -19.52
CA GLN A 461 13.28 4.96 -19.73
C GLN A 461 13.40 3.48 -19.41
N ALA A 462 12.38 2.93 -18.78
CA ALA A 462 12.33 1.52 -18.41
C ALA A 462 10.92 0.94 -18.56
N ALA A 463 10.86 -0.34 -18.90
CA ALA A 463 9.67 -1.16 -18.73
C ALA A 463 10.11 -2.57 -18.32
N MET A 464 9.58 -3.06 -17.21
CA MET A 464 9.87 -4.40 -16.69
C MET A 464 8.63 -5.02 -16.05
N GLY A 465 8.51 -6.34 -16.16
CA GLY A 465 7.36 -7.08 -15.67
C GLY A 465 7.73 -8.45 -15.14
N MET A 466 6.84 -9.02 -14.33
CA MET A 466 7.01 -10.32 -13.69
C MET A 466 5.68 -11.07 -13.65
N VAL A 467 5.76 -12.37 -13.89
CA VAL A 467 4.71 -13.35 -13.59
C VAL A 467 5.25 -14.31 -12.54
N GLU A 468 4.49 -14.53 -11.46
CA GLU A 468 4.86 -15.46 -10.40
C GLU A 468 3.66 -16.35 -10.02
N LEU A 469 3.83 -17.66 -10.18
CA LEU A 469 2.87 -18.67 -9.74
C LEU A 469 3.27 -19.16 -8.35
N ARG A 470 2.29 -19.29 -7.45
CA ARG A 470 2.50 -19.57 -6.03
C ARG A 470 1.61 -20.71 -5.57
N TYR A 471 2.12 -21.51 -4.65
CA TYR A 471 1.37 -22.57 -3.99
C TYR A 471 1.60 -22.51 -2.48
N LEU A 472 0.51 -22.35 -1.73
CA LEU A 472 0.51 -22.25 -0.28
C LEU A 472 0.38 -23.63 0.36
N LEU A 473 1.32 -23.94 1.23
CA LEU A 473 1.33 -25.09 2.11
C LEU A 473 1.08 -24.62 3.54
N ASP A 474 -0.05 -25.02 4.10
CA ASP A 474 -0.37 -24.77 5.50
C ASP A 474 0.26 -25.86 6.37
N GLN A 475 1.05 -25.45 7.37
CA GLN A 475 1.75 -26.33 8.32
C GLN A 475 2.46 -27.53 7.65
N PRO A 476 3.40 -27.30 6.71
CA PRO A 476 4.08 -28.40 6.02
C PRO A 476 4.94 -29.27 6.96
N PHE A 477 5.39 -28.69 8.08
CA PHE A 477 6.16 -29.36 9.13
C PHE A 477 5.81 -28.74 10.49
N ASP A 478 5.99 -29.47 11.58
CA ASP A 478 5.64 -29.01 12.94
C ASP A 478 6.29 -27.68 13.34
N ILE A 479 7.48 -27.41 12.80
CA ILE A 479 8.27 -26.19 13.07
C ILE A 479 8.03 -25.05 12.07
N ILE A 480 7.29 -25.27 10.98
CA ILE A 480 7.01 -24.27 9.95
C ILE A 480 5.51 -24.01 9.90
N ARG A 481 5.09 -22.79 10.26
CA ARG A 481 3.66 -22.44 10.30
C ARG A 481 3.02 -22.44 8.92
N ARG A 482 3.77 -21.97 7.91
CA ARG A 482 3.29 -21.81 6.53
C ARG A 482 4.48 -21.74 5.60
N ALA A 483 4.39 -22.37 4.43
CA ALA A 483 5.36 -22.22 3.36
C ALA A 483 4.63 -21.90 2.05
N GLN A 484 5.23 -21.05 1.23
CA GLN A 484 4.77 -20.73 -0.11
C GLN A 484 5.86 -21.10 -1.09
N LEU A 485 5.60 -22.12 -1.89
CA LEU A 485 6.41 -22.45 -3.06
C LEU A 485 6.06 -21.46 -4.16
N TYR A 486 7.04 -21.00 -4.92
CA TYR A 486 6.77 -20.16 -6.08
C TYR A 486 7.77 -20.40 -7.21
N ALA A 487 7.31 -20.14 -8.42
CA ALA A 487 8.12 -20.06 -9.62
C ALA A 487 7.79 -18.76 -10.36
N PHE A 488 8.78 -18.17 -11.03
CA PHE A 488 8.62 -16.89 -11.69
C PHE A 488 9.36 -16.81 -13.02
N LEU A 489 8.90 -15.85 -13.82
CA LEU A 489 9.54 -15.35 -15.02
C LEU A 489 9.45 -13.83 -14.99
N ASP A 490 10.55 -13.14 -15.26
CA ASP A 490 10.59 -11.70 -15.37
C ASP A 490 11.47 -11.24 -16.54
N GLY A 491 11.22 -10.02 -16.99
CA GLY A 491 11.84 -9.44 -18.17
C GLY A 491 11.72 -7.92 -18.16
N GLY A 492 12.70 -7.23 -18.71
CA GLY A 492 12.68 -5.79 -18.78
C GLY A 492 13.67 -5.20 -19.76
N LYS A 493 13.41 -3.95 -20.14
CA LYS A 493 14.25 -3.17 -21.05
C LYS A 493 14.44 -1.77 -20.49
N VAL A 494 15.66 -1.27 -20.60
CA VAL A 494 16.00 0.14 -20.39
C VAL A 494 16.57 0.74 -21.67
N THR A 495 16.23 2.00 -21.90
CA THR A 495 16.73 2.81 -23.01
C THR A 495 17.05 4.21 -22.53
N ASN A 496 18.06 4.83 -23.13
CA ASN A 496 18.42 6.21 -22.86
C ASN A 496 17.92 7.14 -23.93
N LEU A 497 17.66 8.37 -23.49
CA LEU A 497 17.48 9.50 -24.37
C LEU A 497 18.85 10.01 -24.83
N ARG A 498 18.88 10.59 -26.04
CA ARG A 498 20.09 11.19 -26.63
C ARG A 498 21.25 10.17 -26.66
N GLY A 499 22.46 10.57 -26.26
CA GLY A 499 23.68 9.77 -26.33
C GLY A 499 23.97 8.92 -25.08
N GLY A 500 22.99 8.72 -24.19
CA GLY A 500 23.18 7.97 -22.95
C GLY A 500 23.56 6.51 -23.15
N TYR A 501 24.24 5.94 -22.16
CA TYR A 501 24.79 4.58 -22.16
C TYR A 501 24.14 3.70 -21.09
N GLY A 502 24.32 2.38 -21.14
CA GLY A 502 23.72 1.44 -20.17
C GLY A 502 22.39 0.81 -20.58
N SER A 503 21.84 1.21 -21.75
CA SER A 503 20.65 0.58 -22.33
C SER A 503 20.81 -0.93 -22.53
N GLY A 504 19.71 -1.66 -22.48
CA GLY A 504 19.74 -3.12 -22.60
C GLY A 504 18.44 -3.79 -22.25
N THR A 505 18.38 -5.09 -22.50
CA THR A 505 17.27 -5.96 -22.14
C THR A 505 17.81 -7.07 -21.25
N LEU A 506 17.07 -7.42 -20.20
CA LEU A 506 17.34 -8.55 -19.33
C LEU A 506 16.09 -9.43 -19.19
N ALA A 507 16.28 -10.71 -18.93
CA ALA A 507 15.24 -11.65 -18.55
C ALA A 507 15.78 -12.68 -17.56
N SER A 508 14.99 -13.08 -16.58
CA SER A 508 15.36 -14.13 -15.64
C SER A 508 14.18 -15.04 -15.31
N ALA A 509 14.47 -16.26 -14.88
CA ALA A 509 13.47 -17.18 -14.35
C ALA A 509 14.01 -17.85 -13.10
N GLY A 510 13.11 -18.32 -12.24
CA GLY A 510 13.55 -18.97 -11.03
C GLY A 510 12.40 -19.48 -10.19
N GLY A 511 12.74 -19.89 -8.98
CA GLY A 511 11.78 -20.36 -8.01
C GLY A 511 12.38 -20.44 -6.63
N GLY A 512 11.50 -20.57 -5.64
CA GLY A 512 11.92 -20.56 -4.26
C GLY A 512 10.82 -20.94 -3.29
N VAL A 513 11.16 -20.79 -2.02
CA VAL A 513 10.29 -21.06 -0.88
C VAL A 513 10.34 -19.86 0.06
N ARG A 514 9.16 -19.30 0.35
CA ARG A 514 8.96 -18.34 1.45
C ARG A 514 8.31 -19.07 2.61
N ALA A 515 8.87 -19.01 3.81
CA ALA A 515 8.37 -19.73 4.96
C ALA A 515 8.20 -18.81 6.17
N ASP A 516 7.05 -18.90 6.84
CA ASP A 516 6.83 -18.36 8.17
C ASP A 516 7.24 -19.43 9.18
N ILE A 517 8.47 -19.32 9.71
CA ILE A 517 9.00 -20.29 10.67
C ILE A 517 8.28 -20.13 12.01
N THR A 518 8.19 -18.90 12.52
CA THR A 518 7.39 -18.58 13.71
C THR A 518 6.46 -17.40 13.43
N LYS A 519 5.66 -16.97 14.42
CA LYS A 519 4.86 -15.74 14.29
C LYS A 519 5.71 -14.48 14.08
N ALA A 520 6.99 -14.53 14.45
CA ALA A 520 7.90 -13.40 14.45
C ALA A 520 9.11 -13.61 13.53
N MET A 521 9.24 -14.75 12.85
CA MET A 521 10.41 -15.08 12.03
C MET A 521 10.00 -15.69 10.70
N GLY A 522 10.51 -15.13 9.60
CA GLY A 522 10.30 -15.62 8.25
C GLY A 522 11.62 -15.79 7.50
N ALA A 523 11.63 -16.67 6.51
CA ALA A 523 12.77 -16.93 5.64
C ALA A 523 12.33 -17.04 4.17
N ASN A 524 13.22 -16.64 3.26
CA ASN A 524 13.10 -16.85 1.82
C ASN A 524 14.39 -17.46 1.29
N VAL A 525 14.24 -18.53 0.52
CA VAL A 525 15.32 -19.16 -0.24
C VAL A 525 14.88 -19.21 -1.68
N GLU A 526 15.69 -18.69 -2.59
CA GLU A 526 15.35 -18.56 -4.01
C GLU A 526 16.57 -18.87 -4.87
N VAL A 527 16.34 -19.58 -5.96
CA VAL A 527 17.32 -19.73 -7.04
C VAL A 527 16.78 -18.98 -8.26
N ALA A 528 17.56 -18.03 -8.76
CA ALA A 528 17.23 -17.21 -9.91
C ALA A 528 18.30 -17.38 -11.00
N VAL A 529 17.87 -17.62 -12.23
CA VAL A 529 18.73 -17.93 -13.37
C VAL A 529 18.63 -16.79 -14.40
N PRO A 530 19.75 -16.11 -14.71
CA PRO A 530 19.85 -15.21 -15.85
C PRO A 530 19.49 -15.93 -17.15
N LEU A 531 18.57 -15.39 -17.95
CA LEU A 531 18.21 -15.95 -19.25
C LEU A 531 18.86 -15.18 -20.42
N THR A 532 19.37 -13.98 -20.18
CA THR A 532 19.96 -13.12 -21.23
C THR A 532 21.24 -12.44 -20.79
N GLY A 533 22.33 -12.63 -21.54
CA GLY A 533 23.61 -12.00 -21.24
C GLY A 533 24.27 -12.52 -19.95
N ALA A 534 25.56 -12.23 -19.82
CA ALA A 534 26.30 -12.49 -18.60
C ALA A 534 25.94 -11.45 -17.53
N ARG A 535 25.92 -11.89 -16.27
CA ARG A 535 25.88 -10.99 -15.13
C ARG A 535 27.21 -10.24 -15.06
N TYR A 536 27.15 -8.96 -14.74
CA TYR A 536 28.32 -8.10 -14.64
C TYR A 536 29.28 -8.58 -13.54
N ASP A 537 28.74 -9.09 -12.43
CA ASP A 537 29.53 -9.43 -11.26
C ASP A 537 30.36 -10.72 -11.44
N THR A 538 29.88 -11.69 -12.21
CA THR A 538 30.56 -12.97 -12.50
C THR A 538 31.16 -13.04 -13.89
N GLY A 539 30.65 -12.27 -14.86
CA GLY A 539 30.98 -12.43 -16.27
C GLY A 539 30.34 -13.66 -16.93
N ASP A 540 29.37 -14.30 -16.27
CA ASP A 540 28.67 -15.49 -16.77
C ASP A 540 27.16 -15.50 -16.47
N GLY A 541 26.44 -16.50 -16.97
CA GLY A 541 25.01 -16.71 -16.72
C GLY A 541 24.72 -17.62 -15.52
N SER A 542 25.63 -17.71 -14.54
CA SER A 542 25.46 -18.64 -13.42
C SER A 542 24.24 -18.29 -12.54
N PRO A 543 23.51 -19.29 -12.03
CA PRO A 543 22.39 -19.07 -11.12
C PRO A 543 22.80 -18.30 -9.86
N LYS A 544 21.92 -17.41 -9.41
CA LYS A 544 22.03 -16.68 -8.15
C LYS A 544 21.19 -17.37 -7.09
N LEU A 545 21.77 -17.58 -5.92
CA LEU A 545 21.05 -18.03 -4.73
C LEU A 545 20.74 -16.80 -3.87
N ASN A 546 19.47 -16.45 -3.73
CA ASN A 546 19.01 -15.38 -2.84
C ASN A 546 18.47 -15.97 -1.53
N LEU A 547 18.95 -15.44 -0.42
CA LEU A 547 18.62 -15.81 0.95
C LEU A 547 18.22 -14.55 1.70
N ARG A 548 17.08 -14.62 2.39
CA ARG A 548 16.60 -13.55 3.25
C ARG A 548 15.99 -14.15 4.51
N ILE A 549 16.38 -13.65 5.67
CA ILE A 549 15.76 -13.98 6.96
C ILE A 549 15.30 -12.68 7.59
N VAL A 550 14.06 -12.66 8.06
CA VAL A 550 13.47 -11.50 8.76
C VAL A 550 12.96 -11.93 10.12
N ARG A 551 13.19 -11.09 11.12
CA ARG A 551 12.65 -11.27 12.48
C ARG A 551 12.03 -9.97 12.96
N SER A 552 10.80 -10.06 13.45
CA SER A 552 10.10 -8.98 14.15
C SER A 552 10.29 -9.15 15.66
N PHE A 553 10.40 -8.05 16.39
CA PHE A 553 10.60 -8.01 17.84
C PHE A 553 9.45 -7.30 18.54
#